data_AF-A0A962LEJ3-F1
#
_entry.id   AF-A0A962LEJ3-F1
#
_cell.length_a   1.000
_cell.length_b   1.000
_cell.length_c   1.000
_cell.angle_alpha   90.00
_cell.angle_beta   90.00
_cell.angle_gamma   90.00
#
_symmetry.space_group_name_H-M   'P 1'
#
loop_
_entity.id
_entity.type
_entity.pdbx_description
1 polymer ?
#
loop_
_entity_poly.entity_id
_entity_poly.type
_entity_poly.pdbx_seq_one_letter_code
_entity_poly.pdbx_strand_id
1 'polypeptide(L)' 'MLKTTLTALSTAILCLSLSACGGSTTKTVVEQKETQGQQLLDLKEAYDKGVITESEYKRTKNEILKDN' A
#
# COMPACT_ATOMS: atom_id res chain seq x y z
N MET A 1 -23.52 18.25 51.04
CA MET A 1 -22.32 17.88 50.25
C MET A 1 -22.62 16.79 49.20
N LEU A 2 -23.84 16.73 48.65
CA LEU A 2 -24.26 15.74 47.64
C LEU A 2 -24.34 16.32 46.21
N LYS A 3 -24.25 17.64 46.08
CA LYS A 3 -24.36 18.37 44.80
C LYS A 3 -23.01 18.52 44.08
N THR A 4 -21.92 18.60 44.84
CA THR A 4 -20.54 18.71 44.35
C THR A 4 -19.97 17.39 43.82
N THR A 5 -20.60 16.26 44.14
CA THR A 5 -20.21 14.93 43.65
C THR A 5 -20.88 14.54 42.33
N LEU A 6 -21.99 15.17 41.95
CA LEU A 6 -22.64 14.94 40.64
C LEU A 6 -21.95 15.70 39.49
N THR A 7 -21.34 16.85 39.79
CA THR A 7 -20.67 17.69 38.78
C THR A 7 -19.29 17.15 38.39
N ALA A 8 -18.65 16.35 39.26
CA ALA A 8 -17.36 15.73 38.98
C ALA A 8 -17.44 14.53 38.02
N LEU A 9 -18.62 13.95 37.83
CA LEU A 9 -18.81 12.76 36.98
C LEU A 9 -19.06 13.11 35.50
N SER A 10 -19.46 14.35 35.19
CA SER A 10 -19.79 14.77 33.81
C SER A 10 -18.58 15.14 32.95
N THR A 11 -17.41 15.43 33.54
CA THR A 11 -16.22 15.88 32.78
C THR A 11 -15.35 14.71 32.29
N ALA A 12 -15.58 13.49 32.79
CA ALA A 12 -14.77 12.31 32.43
C ALA A 12 -15.12 11.67 31.07
N ILE A 13 -16.27 12.02 30.48
CA ILE A 13 -16.79 11.36 29.28
C ILE A 13 -16.26 11.99 27.97
N LEU A 14 -15.78 13.24 28.00
CA LEU A 14 -15.28 13.95 26.82
C LEU A 14 -13.85 13.58 26.39
N CYS A 15 -13.07 12.91 27.23
CA CYS A 15 -11.68 12.55 26.90
C CYS A 15 -11.55 11.24 26.11
N LEU A 16 -12.61 10.43 26.01
CA LEU A 16 -12.58 9.13 25.34
C LEU A 16 -12.86 9.21 23.83
N SER A 17 -13.31 10.36 23.32
CA SER A 17 -13.62 10.56 21.90
C SER A 17 -12.39 10.87 21.02
N LEU A 18 -11.22 11.13 21.61
CA LEU A 18 -10.00 11.45 20.86
C LEU A 18 -9.14 10.23 20.51
N SER A 19 -9.36 9.09 21.16
CA SER A 19 -8.59 7.85 20.91
C SER A 19 -8.92 7.16 19.59
N ALA A 20 -9.92 7.65 18.84
CA ALA A 20 -10.33 7.11 17.55
C ALA A 20 -9.69 7.83 16.33
N CYS A 21 -8.97 8.94 16.53
CA CYS A 21 -8.34 9.70 15.46
C CYS A 21 -6.81 9.51 15.47
N GLY A 22 -6.33 8.29 15.20
CA GLY A 22 -4.87 8.08 15.08
C GLY A 22 -4.34 6.65 15.21
N GLY A 23 -5.22 5.64 15.28
CA GLY A 23 -4.82 4.25 15.48
C GLY A 23 -4.93 3.34 14.26
N SER A 24 -5.13 3.89 13.06
CA SER A 24 -5.06 3.06 11.85
C SER A 24 -3.63 3.15 11.32
N THR A 25 -2.82 2.13 11.59
CA THR A 25 -1.67 1.79 10.74
C THR A 25 -2.23 1.37 9.38
N THR A 26 -2.77 2.33 8.64
CA THR A 26 -3.05 2.16 7.22
C THR A 26 -1.68 2.03 6.60
N LYS A 27 -1.24 0.80 6.40
CA LYS A 27 -0.14 0.53 5.49
C LYS A 27 -0.66 0.93 4.12
N THR A 28 -0.40 2.17 3.75
CA THR A 28 -0.53 2.61 2.36
C THR A 28 0.50 1.79 1.60
N VAL A 29 0.10 0.59 1.15
CA VAL A 29 0.84 -0.15 0.15
C VAL A 29 0.64 0.64 -1.11
N VAL A 30 1.49 1.65 -1.31
CA VAL A 30 1.70 2.22 -2.63
C VAL A 30 2.39 1.09 -3.38
N GLU A 31 1.58 0.23 -4.02
CA GLU A 31 2.12 -0.65 -5.04
C GLU A 31 2.67 0.27 -6.10
N GLN A 32 3.99 0.47 -6.09
CA GLN A 32 4.72 0.95 -7.24
C GLN A 32 4.66 -0.19 -8.27
N LYS A 33 3.47 -0.48 -8.78
CA LYS A 33 3.31 -1.36 -9.92
C LYS A 33 3.92 -0.57 -11.05
N GLU A 34 5.14 -0.95 -11.43
CA GLU A 34 5.77 -0.37 -12.59
C GLU A 34 4.81 -0.46 -13.76
N THR A 35 4.78 0.60 -14.58
CA THR A 35 3.95 0.58 -15.78
C THR A 35 4.36 -0.60 -16.64
N GLN A 36 3.40 -1.19 -17.34
CA GLN A 36 3.66 -2.29 -18.27
C GLN A 36 4.78 -1.93 -19.28
N GLY A 37 4.87 -0.66 -19.69
CA GLY A 37 5.94 -0.18 -20.57
C GLY A 37 7.34 -0.30 -19.94
N GLN A 38 7.48 0.02 -18.65
CA GLN A 38 8.75 -0.10 -17.94
C GLN A 38 9.18 -1.57 -17.82
N GLN A 39 8.25 -2.45 -17.48
CA GLN A 39 8.51 -3.89 -17.41
C GLN A 39 8.99 -4.47 -18.75
N LEU A 40 8.46 -3.98 -19.87
CA LEU A 40 8.89 -4.38 -21.21
C LEU A 40 10.28 -3.86 -21.59
N LEU A 41 10.64 -2.65 -21.14
CA LEU A 41 11.98 -2.08 -21.36
C LEU A 41 13.03 -2.87 -20.56
N ASP A 42 12.75 -3.14 -19.29
CA ASP A 42 13.65 -3.90 -18.41
C ASP A 42 13.84 -5.33 -18.91
N LEU A 43 12.76 -5.96 -19.37
CA LEU A 43 12.81 -7.29 -19.98
C LEU A 43 13.68 -7.29 -21.25
N LYS A 44 13.59 -6.24 -22.07
CA LYS A 44 14.43 -6.08 -23.26
C LYS A 44 15.90 -5.90 -22.87
N GLU A 45 16.18 -5.07 -21.88
CA GLU A 45 17.55 -4.86 -21.40
C GLU A 45 18.18 -6.15 -20.85
N ALA A 46 17.41 -6.95 -20.09
CA ALA A 46 17.88 -8.24 -19.59
C ALA A 46 18.23 -9.22 -20.74
N TYR A 47 17.43 -9.23 -21.81
CA TYR A 47 17.71 -10.02 -23.00
C TYR A 47 18.95 -9.51 -23.75
N ASP A 48 19.05 -8.19 -23.97
CA ASP A 48 20.18 -7.58 -24.67
C ASP A 48 21.51 -7.78 -23.91
N LYS A 49 21.46 -7.85 -22.57
CA LYS A 49 22.60 -8.21 -21.71
C LYS A 49 22.91 -9.71 -21.66
N GLY A 50 22.09 -10.54 -22.30
CA GLY A 50 22.23 -12.01 -22.29
C GLY A 50 21.93 -12.65 -20.92
N VAL A 51 21.23 -11.94 -20.03
CA VAL A 51 20.84 -12.45 -18.70
C VAL A 51 19.74 -13.50 -18.83
N ILE A 52 18.87 -13.34 -19.82
CA ILE A 52 17.77 -14.26 -20.14
C ILE A 52 17.87 -14.73 -21.58
N THR A 53 17.29 -15.89 -21.84
CA THR A 53 17.23 -16.48 -23.18
C THR A 53 16.09 -15.88 -24.02
N GLU A 54 16.13 -16.09 -25.33
CA GLU A 54 15.07 -15.61 -26.23
C GLU A 54 13.70 -16.22 -25.91
N SER A 55 13.66 -17.49 -25.45
CA SER A 55 12.41 -18.16 -25.09
C SER A 55 11.78 -17.54 -23.84
N GLU A 56 12.60 -17.21 -22.84
CA GLU A 56 12.16 -16.50 -21.61
C GLU A 56 11.69 -15.09 -21.94
N TYR A 57 12.45 -14.36 -22.76
CA TYR A 57 12.04 -13.04 -23.24
C TYR A 57 10.65 -13.07 -23.90
N LYS A 58 10.43 -14.00 -24.84
CA LYS A 58 9.14 -14.13 -25.54
C LYS A 58 8.00 -14.54 -24.60
N ARG A 59 8.25 -15.46 -23.68
CA ARG A 59 7.22 -15.91 -22.72
C ARG A 59 6.80 -14.75 -21.83
N THR A 60 7.75 -14.11 -21.17
CA THR A 60 7.48 -13.02 -20.22
C THR A 60 6.90 -11.79 -20.91
N LYS A 61 7.34 -11.47 -22.14
CA LYS A 61 6.73 -10.40 -22.94
C LYS A 61 5.23 -10.64 -23.17
N ASN A 62 4.86 -11.88 -23.50
CA ASN A 62 3.45 -12.23 -23.70
C ASN A 62 2.65 -12.20 -22.40
N GLU A 63 3.23 -12.59 -21.27
CA GLU A 63 2.60 -12.49 -19.95
C GLU A 63 2.32 -11.03 -19.58
N ILE A 64 3.32 -10.15 -19.73
CA ILE A 64 3.18 -8.71 -19.48
C ILE A 64 2.10 -8.10 -20.39
N LEU A 65 2.04 -8.50 -21.67
CA LEU A 65 1.04 -8.02 -22.62
C LEU A 65 -0.39 -8.53 -22.37
N LYS A 66 -0.54 -9.67 -21.69
CA LYS A 66 -1.84 -10.26 -21.33
C LYS A 66 -2.42 -9.72 -20.02
N ASP A 67 -1.63 -9.08 -19.17
CA ASP A 67 -2.07 -8.49 -17.91
C ASP A 67 -2.84 -7.15 -18.11
N ASN A 68 -3.50 -6.95 -19.27
CA ASN A 68 -4.33 -5.80 -19.64
C ASN A 68 -5.74 -6.22 -20.06
#